data_AF-A0A7M5V9K4-F1
#
_entry.id   AF-A0A7M5V9K4-F1
#
_cell.length_a   1.000
_cell.length_b   1.000
_cell.length_c   1.000
_cell.angle_alpha   90.00
_cell.angle_beta   90.00
_cell.angle_gamma   90.00
#
_symmetry.space_group_name_H-M   'P 1'
#
loop_
_entity.id
_entity.type
_entity.pdbx_description
1 polymer ?
#
loop_
_entity_poly.entity_id
_entity_poly.type
_entity_poly.pdbx_seq_one_letter_code
_entity_poly.pdbx_strand_id
1 'polypeptide(L)'
;RKYIPIRYSSLIQRQTFQRNLCCTTATYTLRDDKSISVLNAGCKTNSAGEVGELKSANGVAVFDPEKPGQLTVGFRTPPKDNNNPNYNVIKLGPKTHGEENLYEYSVISTPSKALMWVLARDPKTFKEKYDKEVREFLDANGFNWFWNRPRETYQGDNCKYPPMPNEETNTPNDST
;
A
#
# COMPACT_ATOMS: atom_id res chain seq x y z
N ARG A 1 -5.51 5.62 -12.39
CA ARG A 1 -4.39 4.73 -11.93
C ARG A 1 -3.25 5.62 -11.44
N LYS A 2 -2.88 5.58 -10.16
CA LYS A 2 -1.74 6.32 -9.56
C LYS A 2 -1.17 5.47 -8.42
N TYR A 3 0.13 5.56 -8.14
CA TYR A 3 0.69 5.00 -6.91
C TYR A 3 0.01 5.63 -5.69
N ILE A 4 -0.13 4.86 -4.61
CA ILE A 4 -0.78 5.30 -3.39
C ILE A 4 0.24 5.23 -2.26
N PRO A 5 0.72 6.38 -1.76
CA PRO A 5 1.60 6.44 -0.60
C PRO A 5 1.02 5.70 0.62
N ILE A 6 1.84 4.86 1.23
CA ILE A 6 1.54 4.27 2.53
C ILE A 6 1.88 5.31 3.59
N ARG A 7 0.92 5.69 4.43
CA ARG A 7 1.07 6.65 5.53
C ARG A 7 1.41 5.97 6.85
N TYR A 8 0.81 4.80 7.08
CA TYR A 8 1.07 4.01 8.27
C TYR A 8 1.28 2.55 7.93
N SER A 9 2.20 1.91 8.65
CA SER A 9 2.33 0.46 8.70
C SER A 9 2.62 -0.03 10.13
N SER A 10 2.36 -1.30 10.40
CA SER A 10 2.65 -1.93 11.69
C SER A 10 4.15 -2.25 11.84
N LEU A 11 4.57 -2.69 13.04
CA LEU A 11 5.98 -2.99 13.32
C LEU A 11 6.48 -4.21 12.52
N ILE A 12 5.65 -5.24 12.41
CA ILE A 12 6.07 -6.53 11.87
C ILE A 12 6.55 -6.40 10.42
N GLN A 13 5.84 -5.66 9.56
CA GLN A 13 6.30 -5.46 8.18
C GLN A 13 7.65 -4.73 8.15
N ARG A 14 7.84 -3.72 9.00
CA ARG A 14 9.06 -2.93 9.10
C ARG A 14 10.27 -3.72 9.62
N GLN A 15 10.06 -4.83 10.31
CA GLN A 15 11.12 -5.73 10.78
C GLN A 15 11.34 -6.93 9.85
N THR A 16 10.49 -7.12 8.84
CA THR A 16 10.53 -8.25 7.91
C THR A 16 10.72 -7.77 6.48
N PHE A 17 9.68 -7.82 5.65
CA PHE A 17 9.76 -7.61 4.21
C PHE A 17 9.77 -6.12 3.78
N GLN A 18 9.44 -5.18 4.67
CA GLN A 18 9.59 -3.73 4.45
C GLN A 18 10.76 -3.14 5.25
N ARG A 19 11.73 -3.96 5.65
CA ARG A 19 12.87 -3.50 6.47
C ARG A 19 13.71 -2.47 5.73
N ASN A 20 13.97 -1.36 6.43
CA ASN A 20 14.72 -0.19 5.96
C ASN A 20 14.15 0.40 4.67
N LEU A 21 12.82 0.44 4.55
CA LEU A 21 12.13 1.12 3.44
C LEU A 21 11.43 2.40 3.92
N CYS A 22 11.52 3.44 3.10
CA CYS A 22 10.73 4.68 3.17
C CYS A 22 10.03 4.92 1.82
N CYS A 23 9.25 5.99 1.70
CA CYS A 23 8.58 6.38 0.46
C CYS A 23 7.74 5.26 -0.14
N THR A 24 7.21 4.37 0.71
CA THR A 24 6.61 3.13 0.22
C THR A 24 5.25 3.41 -0.40
N THR A 25 4.96 2.78 -1.52
CA THR A 25 3.71 2.91 -2.25
C THR A 25 3.14 1.55 -2.59
N ALA A 26 1.84 1.54 -2.89
CA ALA A 26 1.20 0.44 -3.60
C ALA A 26 0.46 0.99 -4.83
N THR A 27 0.54 0.25 -5.94
CA THR A 27 -0.19 0.54 -7.17
C THR A 27 -1.05 -0.67 -7.52
N TYR A 28 -2.31 -0.43 -7.82
CA TYR A 28 -3.29 -1.47 -8.16
C TYR A 28 -3.80 -1.26 -9.59
N THR A 29 -3.79 -2.32 -10.38
CA THR A 29 -4.28 -2.30 -11.77
C THR A 29 -5.19 -3.49 -12.01
N LEU A 30 -6.44 -3.24 -12.42
CA LEU A 30 -7.36 -4.29 -12.85
C LEU A 30 -6.85 -4.92 -14.15
N ARG A 31 -6.86 -6.25 -14.20
CA ARG A 31 -6.44 -7.07 -15.34
C ARG A 31 -7.66 -7.58 -16.11
N ASP A 32 -7.42 -8.10 -17.32
CA ASP A 32 -8.48 -8.62 -18.19
C ASP A 32 -9.18 -9.84 -17.58
N ASP A 33 -8.42 -10.68 -16.87
CA ASP A 33 -8.88 -11.85 -16.10
C ASP A 33 -9.61 -11.48 -14.78
N LYS A 34 -9.89 -10.18 -14.56
CA LYS A 34 -10.53 -9.60 -13.37
C LYS A 34 -9.72 -9.69 -12.08
N SER A 35 -8.52 -10.27 -12.10
CA SER A 35 -7.57 -10.15 -10.99
C SER A 35 -6.93 -8.76 -10.98
N ILE A 36 -6.17 -8.46 -9.92
CA ILE A 36 -5.55 -7.15 -9.71
C ILE A 36 -4.03 -7.33 -9.66
N SER A 37 -3.31 -6.67 -10.56
CA SER A 37 -1.85 -6.51 -10.42
C SER A 37 -1.57 -5.59 -9.23
N VAL A 38 -0.65 -5.99 -8.35
CA VAL A 38 -0.18 -5.23 -7.19
C VAL A 38 1.30 -4.94 -7.36
N LEU A 39 1.68 -3.67 -7.46
CA LEU A 39 3.07 -3.23 -7.43
C LEU A 39 3.32 -2.49 -6.11
N ASN A 40 4.08 -3.11 -5.21
CA ASN A 40 4.60 -2.43 -4.04
C ASN A 40 5.99 -1.88 -4.36
N ALA A 41 6.27 -0.64 -3.97
CA ALA A 41 7.58 -0.05 -4.12
C ALA A 41 8.00 0.74 -2.88
N GLY A 42 9.29 1.04 -2.74
CA GLY A 42 9.83 1.88 -1.68
C GLY A 42 11.34 2.05 -1.79
N CYS A 43 11.87 3.12 -1.21
CA CYS A 43 13.30 3.42 -1.25
C CYS A 43 14.01 2.84 -0.03
N LYS A 44 15.22 2.31 -0.21
CA LYS A 44 16.10 1.94 0.90
C LYS A 44 16.51 3.19 1.69
N THR A 45 16.52 3.08 3.01
CA THR A 45 17.10 4.09 3.89
C THR A 45 18.44 3.62 4.44
N ASN A 46 19.47 4.47 4.39
CA ASN A 46 20.75 4.20 5.03
C ASN A 46 20.72 4.57 6.53
N SER A 47 21.85 4.38 7.23
CA SER A 47 21.96 4.67 8.67
C SER A 47 21.79 6.15 9.03
N ALA A 48 21.99 7.06 8.07
CA ALA A 48 21.75 8.49 8.23
C ALA A 48 20.29 8.90 7.93
N GLY A 49 19.44 7.95 7.50
CA GLY A 49 18.05 8.21 7.15
C GLY A 49 17.85 8.76 5.74
N GLU A 50 18.88 8.74 4.89
CA GLU A 50 18.80 9.28 3.54
C GLU A 50 18.06 8.31 2.60
N VAL A 51 17.33 8.89 1.64
CA VAL A 51 16.56 8.17 0.63
C VAL A 51 17.50 7.64 -0.45
N GLY A 52 17.63 6.32 -0.52
CA GLY A 52 18.51 5.61 -1.44
C GLY A 52 17.77 4.90 -2.57
N GLU A 53 18.25 3.70 -2.90
CA GLU A 53 17.80 2.89 -4.03
C GLU A 53 16.31 2.52 -3.96
N LEU A 54 15.58 2.66 -5.08
CA LEU A 54 14.21 2.17 -5.22
C LEU A 54 14.20 0.65 -5.32
N LYS A 55 13.35 0.00 -4.51
CA LYS A 55 13.04 -1.43 -4.60
C LYS A 55 11.55 -1.62 -4.88
N SER A 56 11.20 -2.70 -5.55
CA SER A 56 9.81 -3.04 -5.84
C SER A 56 9.55 -4.54 -5.75
N ALA A 57 8.26 -4.88 -5.61
CA ALA A 57 7.76 -6.24 -5.64
C ALA A 57 6.42 -6.27 -6.37
N ASN A 58 6.32 -7.17 -7.36
CA ASN A 58 5.10 -7.42 -8.12
C ASN A 58 4.32 -8.57 -7.50
N GLY A 59 3.01 -8.45 -7.48
CA GLY A 59 2.09 -9.47 -7.02
C GLY A 59 0.78 -9.44 -7.77
N VAL A 60 -0.06 -10.42 -7.46
CA VAL A 60 -1.41 -10.56 -8.00
C VAL A 60 -2.36 -10.74 -6.82
N ALA A 61 -3.51 -10.09 -6.90
CA ALA A 61 -4.60 -10.26 -5.97
C ALA A 61 -5.86 -10.76 -6.68
N VAL A 62 -6.57 -11.67 -6.05
CA VAL A 62 -7.91 -12.13 -6.45
C VAL A 62 -8.89 -11.84 -5.31
N PHE A 63 -10.16 -11.67 -5.65
CA PHE A 63 -11.22 -11.37 -4.69
C PHE A 63 -12.53 -12.01 -5.15
N ASP A 64 -13.45 -12.19 -4.20
CA ASP A 64 -14.83 -12.59 -4.47
C ASP A 64 -15.67 -11.32 -4.71
N PRO A 65 -16.37 -11.18 -5.85
CA PRO A 65 -17.26 -10.05 -6.10
C PRO A 65 -18.33 -9.82 -5.02
N GLU A 66 -18.77 -10.88 -4.33
CA GLU A 66 -19.74 -10.79 -3.22
C GLU A 66 -19.09 -10.27 -1.93
N LYS A 67 -17.76 -10.33 -1.83
CA LYS A 67 -16.96 -9.85 -0.69
C LYS A 67 -15.75 -9.04 -1.18
N PRO A 68 -15.96 -7.90 -1.87
CA PRO A 68 -14.89 -7.22 -2.61
C PRO A 68 -13.81 -6.60 -1.71
N GLY A 69 -14.08 -6.49 -0.40
CA GLY A 69 -13.10 -6.06 0.60
C GLY A 69 -12.15 -7.15 1.08
N GLN A 70 -12.36 -8.41 0.71
CA GLN A 70 -11.51 -9.56 1.12
C GLN A 70 -10.73 -10.07 -0.08
N LEU A 71 -9.40 -9.96 0.00
CA LEU A 71 -8.49 -10.30 -1.09
C LEU A 71 -7.50 -11.36 -0.63
N THR A 72 -7.13 -12.22 -1.57
CA THR A 72 -5.96 -13.08 -1.46
C THR A 72 -4.88 -12.49 -2.37
N VAL A 73 -3.74 -12.11 -1.79
CA VAL A 73 -2.60 -11.47 -2.47
C VAL A 73 -1.40 -12.40 -2.43
N GLY A 74 -0.71 -12.57 -3.56
CA GLY A 74 0.52 -13.34 -3.68
C GLY A 74 1.61 -12.62 -4.49
N PHE A 75 2.85 -12.63 -4.00
CA PHE A 75 4.01 -11.96 -4.63
C PHE A 75 5.01 -12.92 -5.30
N ARG A 76 4.97 -14.23 -4.97
CA ARG A 76 5.81 -15.26 -5.62
C ARG A 76 5.00 -16.16 -6.56
N THR A 77 3.79 -16.47 -6.15
CA THR A 77 2.87 -17.32 -6.89
C THR A 77 1.52 -16.61 -6.88
N PRO A 78 0.94 -16.30 -8.04
CA PRO A 78 -0.40 -15.75 -8.11
C PRO A 78 -1.40 -16.69 -7.41
N PRO A 79 -2.28 -16.16 -6.56
CA PRO A 79 -3.33 -16.95 -5.95
C PRO A 79 -4.31 -17.44 -7.03
N LYS A 80 -4.79 -18.68 -6.88
CA LYS A 80 -5.76 -19.28 -7.81
C LYS A 80 -7.21 -18.95 -7.45
N ASP A 81 -7.48 -18.73 -6.17
CA ASP A 81 -8.80 -18.47 -5.62
C ASP A 81 -8.72 -17.55 -4.40
N ASN A 82 -9.89 -17.20 -3.83
CA ASN A 82 -10.02 -16.36 -2.66
C ASN A 82 -10.54 -17.12 -1.42
N ASN A 83 -10.27 -18.42 -1.30
CA ASN A 83 -10.80 -19.24 -0.20
C ASN A 83 -10.17 -18.93 1.16
N ASN A 84 -8.97 -18.33 1.17
CA ASN A 84 -8.27 -17.92 2.39
C ASN A 84 -7.73 -16.48 2.24
N PRO A 85 -8.60 -15.46 2.33
CA PRO A 85 -8.21 -14.08 2.14
C PRO A 85 -7.17 -13.67 3.17
N ASN A 86 -6.10 -13.01 2.73
CA ASN A 86 -5.00 -12.57 3.58
C ASN A 86 -4.91 -11.05 3.69
N TYR A 87 -5.76 -10.31 2.96
CA TYR A 87 -5.87 -8.85 2.98
C TYR A 87 -7.35 -8.45 3.08
N ASN A 88 -7.69 -7.64 4.08
CA ASN A 88 -9.03 -7.09 4.28
C ASN A 88 -8.98 -5.57 4.21
N VAL A 89 -9.77 -4.97 3.33
CA VAL A 89 -10.06 -3.53 3.33
C VAL A 89 -11.09 -3.28 4.43
N ILE A 90 -10.66 -2.64 5.53
CA ILE A 90 -11.47 -2.48 6.75
C ILE A 90 -12.04 -1.07 6.92
N LYS A 91 -11.54 -0.08 6.17
CA LYS A 91 -12.10 1.27 6.11
C LYS A 91 -11.71 1.94 4.81
N LEU A 92 -12.61 2.78 4.30
CA LEU A 92 -12.38 3.66 3.16
C LEU A 92 -12.70 5.10 3.56
N GLY A 93 -11.96 6.05 3.00
CA GLY A 93 -12.27 7.47 3.09
C GLY A 93 -13.42 7.87 2.16
N PRO A 94 -13.72 9.18 2.06
CA PRO A 94 -14.68 9.68 1.09
C PRO A 94 -14.16 9.57 -0.35
N LYS A 95 -15.08 9.49 -1.32
CA LYS A 95 -14.82 9.46 -2.77
C LYS A 95 -14.70 10.88 -3.35
N THR A 96 -13.69 11.62 -2.91
CA THR A 96 -13.50 13.05 -3.28
C THR A 96 -12.18 13.33 -3.99
N HIS A 97 -11.36 12.31 -4.19
CA HIS A 97 -10.02 12.49 -4.72
C HIS A 97 -10.01 12.56 -6.25
N GLY A 98 -9.60 13.72 -6.78
CA GLY A 98 -9.44 13.95 -8.22
C GLY A 98 -10.76 13.86 -9.02
N GLU A 99 -10.65 13.98 -10.33
CA GLU A 99 -11.81 14.01 -11.25
C GLU A 99 -12.59 12.68 -11.28
N GLU A 100 -11.91 11.56 -11.01
CA GLU A 100 -12.50 10.21 -10.99
C GLU A 100 -13.24 9.89 -9.66
N ASN A 101 -13.36 10.85 -8.73
CA ASN A 101 -13.98 10.66 -7.41
C ASN A 101 -13.45 9.40 -6.68
N LEU A 102 -12.12 9.27 -6.63
CA LEU A 102 -11.49 8.13 -5.97
C LEU A 102 -11.57 8.29 -4.45
N TYR A 103 -11.48 7.16 -3.73
CA TYR A 103 -11.30 7.19 -2.28
C TYR A 103 -10.01 7.91 -1.90
N GLU A 104 -10.08 8.83 -0.94
CA GLU A 104 -8.92 9.59 -0.43
C GLU A 104 -7.91 8.69 0.28
N TYR A 105 -8.40 7.69 1.01
CA TYR A 105 -7.57 6.72 1.73
C TYR A 105 -8.25 5.35 1.84
N SER A 106 -7.45 4.34 2.17
CA SER A 106 -7.91 3.02 2.58
C SER A 106 -7.12 2.53 3.79
N VAL A 107 -7.78 1.74 4.63
CA VAL A 107 -7.14 0.99 5.72
C VAL A 107 -7.27 -0.49 5.40
N ILE A 108 -6.14 -1.19 5.43
CA ILE A 108 -6.02 -2.60 5.06
C ILE A 108 -5.37 -3.35 6.21
N SER A 109 -5.85 -4.56 6.51
CA SER A 109 -5.23 -5.42 7.52
C SER A 109 -5.29 -6.89 7.14
N THR A 110 -4.40 -7.70 7.70
CA THR A 110 -4.56 -9.17 7.66
C THR A 110 -5.74 -9.59 8.54
N PRO A 111 -6.41 -10.73 8.27
CA PRO A 111 -7.50 -11.22 9.12
C PRO A 111 -7.12 -11.35 10.60
N SER A 112 -5.86 -11.72 10.89
CA SER A 112 -5.32 -11.83 12.24
C SER A 112 -5.03 -10.49 12.95
N LYS A 113 -5.20 -9.35 12.27
CA LYS A 113 -4.80 -8.00 12.73
C LYS A 113 -3.31 -7.85 13.08
N ALA A 114 -2.46 -8.81 12.69
CA ALA A 114 -1.03 -8.75 12.90
C ALA A 114 -0.37 -7.65 12.07
N LEU A 115 -0.86 -7.44 10.84
CA LEU A 115 -0.35 -6.44 9.90
C LEU A 115 -1.45 -5.44 9.54
N MET A 116 -1.10 -4.16 9.46
CA MET A 116 -1.97 -3.10 8.98
C MET A 116 -1.22 -2.12 8.08
N TRP A 117 -1.91 -1.57 7.08
CA TRP A 117 -1.48 -0.46 6.25
C TRP A 117 -2.58 0.60 6.14
N VAL A 118 -2.19 1.87 6.20
CA VAL A 118 -3.02 3.00 5.77
C VAL A 118 -2.41 3.57 4.51
N LEU A 119 -3.18 3.60 3.43
CA LEU A 119 -2.77 4.16 2.15
C LEU A 119 -3.57 5.44 1.92
N ALA A 120 -2.91 6.51 1.50
CA ALA A 120 -3.56 7.78 1.21
C ALA A 120 -3.06 8.34 -0.13
N ARG A 121 -3.98 8.80 -0.97
CA ARG A 121 -3.64 9.28 -2.32
C ARG A 121 -2.85 10.58 -2.30
N ASP A 122 -3.16 11.46 -1.35
CA ASP A 122 -2.39 12.67 -1.08
C ASP A 122 -1.99 12.72 0.41
N PRO A 123 -0.69 12.55 0.74
CA PRO A 123 -0.21 12.55 2.12
C PRO A 123 -0.53 13.81 2.91
N LYS A 124 -0.50 14.98 2.24
CA LYS A 124 -0.75 16.28 2.88
C LYS A 124 -2.22 16.43 3.28
N THR A 125 -3.12 16.24 2.32
CA THR A 125 -4.58 16.25 2.55
C THR A 125 -4.98 15.23 3.60
N PHE A 126 -4.39 14.03 3.56
CA PHE A 126 -4.62 13.02 4.58
C PHE A 126 -4.21 13.50 5.96
N LYS A 127 -3.01 14.10 6.09
CA LYS A 127 -2.52 14.61 7.37
C LYS A 127 -3.44 15.68 7.94
N GLU A 128 -3.92 16.58 7.09
CA GLU A 128 -4.76 17.72 7.47
C GLU A 128 -6.20 17.32 7.82
N LYS A 129 -6.79 16.37 7.09
CA LYS A 129 -8.23 16.07 7.16
C LYS A 129 -8.59 14.75 7.82
N TYR A 130 -7.77 13.72 7.65
CA TYR A 130 -8.16 12.33 7.94
C TYR A 130 -7.30 11.64 9.01
N ASP A 131 -6.13 12.19 9.35
CA ASP A 131 -5.17 11.56 10.26
C ASP A 131 -5.77 11.22 11.63
N LYS A 132 -6.51 12.18 12.21
CA LYS A 132 -7.13 12.02 13.52
C LYS A 132 -8.19 10.91 13.50
N GLU A 133 -9.16 10.97 12.60
CA GLU A 133 -10.24 9.98 12.52
C GLU A 133 -9.72 8.57 12.22
N VAL A 134 -8.67 8.44 11.40
CA VAL A 134 -8.10 7.14 11.06
C VAL A 134 -7.35 6.57 12.26
N ARG A 135 -6.61 7.39 13.02
CA ARG A 135 -5.94 6.94 14.24
C ARG A 135 -6.93 6.51 15.32
N GLU A 136 -8.02 7.25 15.51
CA GLU A 136 -9.10 6.89 16.43
C GLU A 136 -9.77 5.58 16.01
N PHE A 137 -10.07 5.42 14.71
CA PHE A 137 -10.58 4.17 14.17
C PHE A 137 -9.61 2.99 14.41
N LEU A 138 -8.32 3.18 14.17
CA LEU A 138 -7.30 2.14 14.36
C LEU A 138 -7.23 1.71 15.83
N ASP A 139 -7.20 2.67 16.76
CA ASP A 139 -7.18 2.39 18.19
C ASP A 139 -8.43 1.61 18.63
N ALA A 140 -9.63 2.09 18.26
CA ALA A 140 -10.91 1.45 18.58
C ALA A 140 -11.03 0.03 17.99
N ASN A 141 -10.29 -0.28 16.92
CA ASN A 141 -10.33 -1.58 16.25
C ASN A 141 -9.17 -2.52 16.62
N GLY A 142 -8.41 -2.19 17.66
CA GLY A 142 -7.36 -3.05 18.23
C GLY A 142 -6.00 -2.96 17.55
N PHE A 143 -5.75 -1.89 16.80
CA PHE A 143 -4.42 -1.54 16.28
C PHE A 143 -3.70 -0.58 17.23
N ASN A 144 -3.55 -1.00 18.48
CA ASN A 144 -2.94 -0.22 19.56
C ASN A 144 -1.88 -0.98 20.35
N TRP A 145 -1.64 -2.24 20.02
CA TRP A 145 -0.56 -3.03 20.60
C TRP A 145 0.79 -2.63 20.02
N PHE A 146 1.88 -2.89 20.75
CA PHE A 146 3.22 -2.46 20.33
C PHE A 146 3.62 -2.98 18.93
N TRP A 147 3.11 -4.16 18.56
CA TRP A 147 3.40 -4.83 17.29
C TRP A 147 2.52 -4.35 16.14
N ASN A 148 1.26 -3.99 16.37
CA ASN A 148 0.32 -3.65 15.30
C ASN A 148 -0.11 -2.17 15.24
N ARG A 149 0.24 -1.35 16.24
CA ARG A 149 -0.07 0.10 16.24
C ARG A 149 0.49 0.84 15.03
N PRO A 150 -0.18 1.91 14.54
CA PRO A 150 0.27 2.67 13.39
C PRO A 150 1.66 3.28 13.64
N ARG A 151 2.55 3.10 12.68
CA ARG A 151 3.86 3.77 12.64
C ARG A 151 3.96 4.52 11.33
N GLU A 152 4.30 5.79 11.43
CA GLU A 152 4.38 6.65 10.26
C GLU A 152 5.44 6.14 9.29
N THR A 153 5.07 6.15 8.02
CA THR A 153 5.96 5.91 6.90
C THR A 153 6.33 7.26 6.31
N TYR A 154 7.63 7.51 6.18
CA TYR A 154 8.14 8.74 5.60
C TYR A 154 7.70 8.91 4.13
N GLN A 155 7.10 10.06 3.82
CA GLN A 155 6.73 10.50 2.47
C GLN A 155 7.09 12.00 2.36
N GLY A 156 8.34 12.30 2.05
CA GLY A 156 8.85 13.66 1.87
C GLY A 156 9.08 14.00 0.40
N ASP A 157 9.49 15.24 0.13
CA ASP A 157 9.69 15.75 -1.23
C ASP A 157 10.86 15.08 -1.97
N ASN A 158 11.78 14.46 -1.24
CA ASN A 158 12.89 13.68 -1.79
C ASN A 158 12.51 12.22 -2.13
N CYS A 159 11.24 11.84 -1.98
CA CYS A 159 10.78 10.51 -2.32
C CYS A 159 10.78 10.27 -3.84
N LYS A 160 11.37 9.14 -4.25
CA LYS A 160 11.33 8.65 -5.63
C LYS A 160 10.28 7.55 -5.73
N TYR A 161 9.34 7.68 -6.65
CA TYR A 161 8.30 6.69 -6.89
C TYR A 161 8.57 5.94 -8.20
N PRO A 162 8.14 4.67 -8.33
CA PRO A 162 8.26 3.96 -9.60
C PRO A 162 7.47 4.67 -10.71
N PRO A 163 7.92 4.57 -11.97
CA PRO A 163 7.13 5.06 -13.10
C PRO A 163 5.77 4.36 -13.13
N MET A 164 4.76 5.06 -13.64
CA MET A 164 3.44 4.46 -13.76
C MET A 164 3.48 3.33 -14.80
N PRO A 165 2.75 2.21 -14.62
CA PRO A 165 2.82 1.03 -15.50
C PRO A 165 2.51 1.24 -17.00
N ASN A 166 2.19 2.47 -17.43
CA ASN A 166 1.95 2.84 -18.84
C ASN A 166 2.79 4.06 -19.29
N GLU A 167 3.75 4.54 -18.49
CA GLU A 167 4.70 5.60 -18.87
C GLU A 167 5.98 5.03 -19.51
N GLU A 168 6.09 3.70 -19.65
CA GLU A 168 7.11 3.07 -20.50
C GLU A 168 6.72 3.19 -21.98
N THR A 169 6.85 4.39 -22.53
CA THR A 169 7.15 4.57 -23.94
C THR A 169 8.58 5.08 -24.08
N ASN A 170 9.44 4.22 -24.63
CA ASN A 170 10.77 4.50 -25.18
C ASN A 170 11.94 4.66 -24.20
N THR A 171 12.46 3.53 -23.71
CA THR A 171 13.91 3.36 -23.53
C THR A 171 14.32 2.04 -24.17
N PRO A 172 15.29 2.03 -25.10
CA PRO A 172 15.81 0.78 -25.67
C PRO A 172 16.40 -0.09 -24.56
N ASN A 173 16.08 -1.38 -24.59
CA ASN A 173 16.79 -2.39 -23.82
C ASN A 173 18.28 -2.26 -24.11
N ASP A 174 19.07 -1.88 -23.11
CA ASP A 174 20.50 -2.15 -23.12
C ASP A 174 20.78 -3.26 -22.12
N SER A 175 20.93 -4.45 -22.68
CA SER A 175 21.42 -5.64 -22.02
C SER A 175 22.95 -5.65 -22.10
N THR A 176 23.61 -5.55 -20.95
CA THR A 176 24.92 -6.17 -20.73
C THR A 176 24.94 -6.85 -19.37
#